data_AF-A0A075LN74-F1
#
_entry.id   AF-A0A075LN74-F1
#
_cell.length_a   1.000
_cell.length_b   1.000
_cell.length_c   1.000
_cell.angle_alpha   90.00
_cell.angle_beta   90.00
_cell.angle_gamma   90.00
#
_symmetry.space_group_name_H-M   'P 1'
#
loop_
_entity.id
_entity.type
_entity.pdbx_description
1 polymer ?
#
loop_
_entity_poly.entity_id
_entity_poly.type
_entity_poly.pdbx_seq_one_letter_code
_entity_poly.pdbx_strand_id
1 'polypeptide(L)'
;MKLVDKFILLNVSTADEDYGTGEVVESISDWFADFEQFMDDLVHMFLLLSSGIVLFIGILVMIISLLASMPFQSKAEMRNFWRIQTYIMLGFFITAVLIYTVPLAVFL
;
A
#
# COMPACT_ATOMS: atom_id res chain seq x y z
N MET A 1 -17.80 12.22 2.66
CA MET A 1 -19.12 12.09 2.00
C MET A 1 -18.85 11.60 0.60
N LYS A 2 -19.22 10.35 0.30
CA LYS A 2 -18.84 9.70 -0.96
C LYS A 2 -19.59 10.36 -2.11
N LEU A 3 -19.04 10.29 -3.32
CA LEU A 3 -19.70 10.81 -4.54
C LEU A 3 -21.08 10.17 -4.75
N VAL A 4 -21.22 8.91 -4.32
CA VAL A 4 -22.47 8.14 -4.31
C VAL A 4 -23.54 8.80 -3.44
N ASP A 5 -23.22 9.23 -2.22
CA ASP A 5 -24.17 9.92 -1.34
C ASP A 5 -24.72 11.20 -1.98
N LYS A 6 -23.86 11.91 -2.73
CA LYS A 6 -24.22 13.15 -3.41
C LYS A 6 -25.10 12.90 -4.63
N PHE A 7 -24.88 11.80 -5.35
CA PHE A 7 -25.72 11.36 -6.47
C PHE A 7 -27.10 10.90 -6.00
N ILE A 8 -27.16 10.12 -4.91
CA ILE A 8 -28.42 9.67 -4.30
C ILE A 8 -29.24 10.87 -3.82
N LEU A 9 -28.62 11.83 -3.13
CA LEU A 9 -29.29 13.06 -2.67
C LEU A 9 -29.82 13.94 -3.82
N LEU A 10 -29.12 14.00 -4.95
CA LEU A 10 -29.57 14.73 -6.14
C LEU A 10 -30.79 14.07 -6.79
N ASN A 11 -30.83 12.72 -6.85
CA ASN A 11 -31.90 11.97 -7.50
C ASN A 11 -33.18 11.82 -6.65
N VAL A 12 -33.06 11.82 -5.32
CA VAL A 12 -34.22 11.86 -4.41
C VAL A 12 -35.03 13.16 -4.61
N SER A 13 -34.42 14.24 -5.09
CA SER A 13 -35.14 15.49 -5.39
C SER A 13 -35.94 15.47 -6.70
N THR A 14 -35.76 14.45 -7.55
CA THR A 14 -36.42 14.28 -8.85
C THR A 14 -37.43 13.12 -8.88
N ALA A 15 -37.69 12.47 -7.75
CA ALA A 15 -38.47 11.23 -7.63
C ALA A 15 -39.99 11.43 -7.53
N ASP A 16 -40.59 12.19 -8.46
CA ASP A 16 -42.07 12.23 -8.60
C ASP A 16 -42.58 11.49 -9.86
N GLU A 17 -41.71 10.97 -10.73
CA GLU A 17 -42.12 10.17 -11.90
C GLU A 17 -41.21 8.94 -12.10
N ASP A 18 -41.66 7.78 -11.61
CA ASP A 18 -40.96 6.50 -11.70
C ASP A 18 -41.15 5.87 -13.10
N TYR A 19 -40.15 6.07 -13.97
CA TYR A 19 -40.10 5.55 -15.34
C TYR A 19 -39.27 4.26 -15.49
N GLY A 20 -39.11 3.46 -14.42
CA GLY A 20 -38.21 2.29 -14.46
C GLY A 20 -36.72 2.68 -14.50
N THR A 21 -36.42 3.94 -14.22
CA THR A 21 -35.07 4.48 -14.07
C THR A 21 -34.38 4.01 -12.79
N GLY A 22 -35.14 3.55 -11.80
CA GLY A 22 -34.62 3.00 -10.54
C GLY A 22 -33.69 1.80 -10.73
N GLU A 23 -34.10 0.77 -11.49
CA GLU A 23 -33.29 -0.43 -11.73
C GLU A 23 -32.00 -0.14 -12.51
N VAL A 24 -32.06 0.79 -13.48
CA VAL A 24 -30.88 1.21 -14.24
C VAL A 24 -29.90 1.99 -13.36
N VAL A 25 -30.41 2.87 -12.49
CA VAL A 25 -29.59 3.64 -11.56
C VAL A 25 -28.95 2.75 -10.49
N GLU A 26 -29.68 1.75 -9.98
CA GLU A 26 -29.17 0.77 -9.01
C GLU A 26 -28.05 -0.09 -9.64
N SER A 27 -28.23 -0.55 -10.88
CA SER A 27 -27.19 -1.28 -11.62
C SER A 27 -25.93 -0.43 -11.87
N ILE A 28 -26.08 0.87 -12.11
CA ILE A 28 -24.97 1.80 -12.30
C ILE A 28 -24.26 2.05 -10.97
N SER A 29 -24.99 2.23 -9.86
CA SER A 29 -24.38 2.43 -8.54
C SER A 29 -23.60 1.21 -8.08
N ASP A 30 -24.12 0.00 -8.30
CA ASP A 30 -23.44 -1.24 -7.94
C ASP A 30 -22.15 -1.42 -8.74
N TRP A 31 -22.19 -1.14 -10.05
CA TRP A 31 -21.00 -1.18 -10.90
C TRP A 31 -19.93 -0.16 -10.47
N PHE A 32 -20.33 1.05 -10.07
CA PHE A 32 -19.40 2.05 -9.54
C PHE A 32 -18.79 1.65 -8.20
N ALA A 33 -19.57 1.01 -7.31
CA ALA A 33 -19.08 0.49 -6.04
C ALA A 33 -18.06 -0.63 -6.25
N ASP A 34 -18.35 -1.57 -7.16
CA ASP A 34 -17.42 -2.64 -7.53
C ASP A 34 -16.13 -2.08 -8.15
N PHE A 35 -16.23 -1.04 -8.98
CA PHE A 35 -15.07 -0.38 -9.57
C PHE A 35 -14.22 0.37 -8.54
N GLU A 36 -14.85 1.09 -7.61
CA GLU A 36 -14.15 1.76 -6.50
C GLU A 36 -13.41 0.74 -5.64
N GLN A 37 -14.05 -0.39 -5.32
CA GLN A 37 -13.44 -1.48 -4.56
C GLN A 37 -12.28 -2.13 -5.32
N PHE A 38 -12.41 -2.37 -6.62
CA PHE A 38 -11.32 -2.89 -7.46
C PHE A 38 -10.11 -1.93 -7.48
N MET A 39 -10.35 -0.63 -7.58
CA MET A 39 -9.29 0.38 -7.57
C MET A 39 -8.59 0.45 -6.20
N ASP A 40 -9.35 0.36 -5.11
CA ASP A 40 -8.79 0.28 -3.76
C ASP A 40 -7.92 -0.96 -3.59
N ASP A 41 -8.40 -2.13 -4.02
CA ASP A 41 -7.64 -3.38 -3.97
C ASP A 41 -6.36 -3.31 -4.80
N LEU A 42 -6.41 -2.70 -5.99
CA LEU A 42 -5.26 -2.50 -6.86
C LEU A 42 -4.21 -1.60 -6.20
N VAL A 43 -4.64 -0.51 -5.55
CA VAL A 43 -3.74 0.37 -4.78
C VAL A 43 -3.12 -0.37 -3.60
N HIS A 44 -3.91 -1.13 -2.83
CA HIS A 44 -3.40 -1.93 -1.72
C HIS A 44 -2.35 -2.95 -2.18
N MET A 45 -2.61 -3.66 -3.28
CA MET A 45 -1.64 -4.59 -3.86
C MET A 45 -0.35 -3.88 -4.29
N PHE A 46 -0.45 -2.71 -4.93
CA PHE A 46 0.73 -1.96 -5.38
C PHE A 46 1.58 -1.47 -4.20
N LEU A 47 0.95 -0.99 -3.13
CA LEU A 47 1.64 -0.56 -1.92
C LEU A 47 2.33 -1.74 -1.21
N LEU A 48 1.65 -2.87 -1.11
CA LEU A 48 2.21 -4.09 -0.53
C LEU A 48 3.42 -4.58 -1.34
N LEU A 49 3.29 -4.62 -2.67
CA LEU A 49 4.36 -5.01 -3.58
C LEU A 49 5.57 -4.08 -3.44
N SER A 50 5.34 -2.76 -3.44
CA SER A 50 6.39 -1.75 -3.31
C SER A 50 7.13 -1.86 -1.98
N SER A 51 6.40 -2.04 -0.88
CA SER A 51 6.97 -2.29 0.45
C SER A 51 7.82 -3.56 0.47
N GLY A 52 7.32 -4.64 -0.13
CA GLY A 52 8.05 -5.91 -0.25
C GLY A 52 9.36 -5.78 -1.06
N ILE A 53 9.34 -5.04 -2.17
CA ILE A 53 10.55 -4.78 -2.99
C ILE A 53 11.62 -4.05 -2.16
N VAL A 54 11.24 -3.06 -1.37
CA VAL A 54 12.19 -2.31 -0.52
C VAL A 54 12.83 -3.21 0.54
N LEU A 55 12.04 -4.08 1.18
CA LEU A 55 12.57 -5.07 2.13
C LEU A 55 13.52 -6.05 1.44
N PHE A 56 13.17 -6.52 0.24
CA PHE A 56 13.99 -7.42 -0.54
C PHE A 56 15.34 -6.79 -0.90
N ILE A 57 15.35 -5.52 -1.31
CA ILE A 57 16.58 -4.76 -1.56
C ILE A 57 17.44 -4.69 -0.29
N GLY A 58 16.84 -4.42 0.88
CA GLY A 58 17.55 -4.41 2.16
C GLY A 58 18.25 -5.74 2.47
N ILE A 59 17.55 -6.86 2.26
CA ILE A 59 18.11 -8.21 2.43
C ILE A 59 19.28 -8.45 1.46
N LEU A 60 19.13 -8.06 0.18
CA LEU A 60 20.21 -8.19 -0.80
C LEU A 60 21.44 -7.38 -0.39
N VAL A 61 21.27 -6.15 0.09
CA VAL A 61 22.37 -5.31 0.60
C VAL A 61 23.08 -6.00 1.75
N MET A 62 22.34 -6.61 2.68
CA MET A 62 22.92 -7.38 3.79
C MET A 62 23.75 -8.57 3.29
N ILE A 63 23.22 -9.35 2.34
CA ILE A 63 23.92 -10.52 1.76
C ILE A 63 25.22 -10.09 1.06
N ILE A 64 25.15 -9.08 0.20
CA ILE A 64 26.32 -8.56 -0.54
C ILE A 64 27.38 -8.06 0.44
N SER A 65 26.95 -7.32 1.46
CA SER A 65 27.86 -6.80 2.48
C SER A 65 28.53 -7.92 3.29
N LEU A 66 27.79 -8.99 3.60
CA LEU A 66 28.30 -10.14 4.33
C LEU A 66 29.33 -10.92 3.50
N LEU A 67 29.07 -11.09 2.21
CA LEU A 67 30.02 -11.69 1.27
C LEU A 67 31.30 -10.84 1.14
N ALA A 68 31.15 -9.51 1.08
CA ALA A 68 32.29 -8.58 1.03
C ALA A 68 33.11 -8.55 2.33
N SER A 69 32.52 -8.90 3.47
CA SER A 69 33.20 -8.90 4.77
C SER A 69 33.86 -10.23 5.16
N MET A 70 33.59 -11.34 4.45
CA MET A 70 34.24 -12.64 4.70
C MET A 70 35.78 -12.65 4.66
N PRO A 71 36.49 -11.88 3.80
CA PRO A 71 37.95 -11.94 3.75
C PRO A 71 38.67 -11.27 4.93
N PHE A 72 37.98 -10.51 5.77
CA PHE A 72 38.58 -9.80 6.90
C PHE A 72 37.60 -9.78 8.06
N GLN A 73 37.84 -10.50 9.16
CA GLN A 73 37.21 -10.11 10.43
C GLN A 73 37.79 -10.79 11.66
N SER A 74 38.54 -10.01 12.44
CA SER A 74 38.66 -10.25 13.88
C SER A 74 37.26 -10.23 14.53
N LYS A 75 37.11 -10.87 15.71
CA LYS A 75 35.83 -10.91 16.44
C LYS A 75 35.24 -9.52 16.71
N ALA A 76 36.10 -8.50 16.88
CA ALA A 76 35.69 -7.12 17.14
C ALA A 76 35.08 -6.45 15.91
N GLU A 77 35.70 -6.62 14.73
CA GLU A 77 35.20 -6.09 13.46
C GLU A 77 33.86 -6.73 13.08
N MET A 78 33.68 -8.03 13.36
CA MET A 78 32.45 -8.73 13.01
C MET A 78 31.27 -8.23 13.84
N ARG A 79 31.52 -7.95 15.13
CA ARG A 79 30.51 -7.34 16.01
C ARG A 79 30.08 -5.95 15.53
N ASN A 80 31.04 -5.12 15.10
CA ASN A 80 30.74 -3.79 14.56
C ASN A 80 30.01 -3.87 13.23
N PHE A 81 30.39 -4.80 12.34
CA PHE A 81 29.70 -5.06 11.09
C PHE A 81 28.22 -5.41 11.31
N TRP A 82 27.94 -6.38 12.19
CA TRP A 82 26.57 -6.75 12.52
C TRP A 82 25.77 -5.59 13.09
N ARG A 83 26.37 -4.77 13.95
CA ARG A 83 25.72 -3.59 14.51
C ARG A 83 25.33 -2.59 13.41
N ILE A 84 26.23 -2.31 12.48
CA ILE A 84 25.96 -1.41 11.34
C ILE A 84 24.88 -2.00 10.44
N GLN A 85 24.97 -3.28 10.10
CA GLN A 85 23.96 -3.96 9.27
C GLN A 85 22.58 -3.96 9.90
N THR A 86 22.47 -4.13 11.22
CA THR A 86 21.19 -4.01 11.93
C THR A 86 20.58 -2.62 11.76
N TYR A 87 21.37 -1.54 11.86
CA TYR A 87 20.86 -0.18 11.64
C TYR A 87 20.40 0.03 10.20
N ILE A 88 21.15 -0.49 9.22
CA ILE A 88 20.78 -0.42 7.81
C ILE A 88 19.45 -1.16 7.57
N MET A 89 19.32 -2.40 8.07
CA MET A 89 18.10 -3.20 7.96
C MET A 89 16.91 -2.53 8.65
N LEU A 90 17.11 -1.91 9.81
CA LEU A 90 16.08 -1.11 10.48
C LEU A 90 15.61 0.05 9.60
N GLY A 91 16.52 0.75 8.91
CA GLY A 91 16.17 1.83 7.99
C GLY A 91 15.29 1.34 6.83
N PHE A 92 15.67 0.22 6.19
CA PHE A 92 14.85 -0.40 5.14
C PHE A 92 13.47 -0.83 5.66
N PHE A 93 13.43 -1.44 6.85
CA PHE A 93 12.18 -1.86 7.48
C PHE A 93 11.25 -0.68 7.75
N ILE A 94 11.75 0.39 8.37
CA ILE A 94 10.97 1.61 8.64
C ILE A 94 10.46 2.20 7.31
N THR A 95 11.30 2.26 6.29
CA THR A 95 10.91 2.79 4.97
C THR A 95 9.80 1.96 4.33
N ALA A 96 9.92 0.63 4.37
CA ALA A 96 8.91 -0.29 3.85
C ALA A 96 7.57 -0.16 4.58
N VAL A 97 7.60 -0.03 5.92
CA VAL A 97 6.40 0.23 6.72
C VAL A 97 5.77 1.55 6.31
N LEU A 98 6.54 2.63 6.22
CA LEU A 98 6.03 3.96 5.86
C LEU A 98 5.38 3.98 4.47
N ILE A 99 5.98 3.31 3.48
CA ILE A 99 5.42 3.18 2.13
C ILE A 99 4.04 2.55 2.16
N TYR A 100 3.82 1.57 3.03
CA TYR A 100 2.54 0.90 3.15
C TYR A 100 1.54 1.71 4.00
N THR A 101 1.95 2.17 5.18
CA THR A 101 1.04 2.75 6.17
C THR A 101 0.67 4.20 5.90
N VAL A 102 1.56 5.01 5.30
CA VAL A 102 1.28 6.44 5.07
C VAL A 102 0.16 6.63 4.05
N PRO A 103 0.18 5.99 2.87
CA PRO A 103 -0.92 6.12 1.92
C PRO A 103 -2.22 5.57 2.50
N LEU A 104 -2.17 4.42 3.19
CA LEU A 104 -3.36 3.88 3.86
C LEU A 104 -3.96 4.88 4.84
N ALA A 105 -3.17 5.52 5.69
CA ALA A 105 -3.67 6.49 6.67
C ALA A 105 -4.16 7.83 6.08
N VAL A 106 -3.86 8.11 4.80
CA VAL A 106 -4.28 9.33 4.11
C VAL A 106 -5.49 9.07 3.21
N PHE A 107 -5.62 7.86 2.66
CA PHE A 107 -6.69 7.48 1.75
C PHE A 107 -7.87 6.74 2.45
N LEU A 108 -7.65 6.12 3.62
CA LEU A 108 -8.72 5.62 4.53
C LEU A 108 -9.07 6.65 5.61
#